data_AF-Q6FJF3-F1
#
_entry.id   AF-Q6FJF3-F1
#
_cell.length_a   1.000
_cell.length_b   1.000
_cell.length_c   1.000
_cell.angle_alpha   90.00
_cell.angle_beta   90.00
_cell.angle_gamma   90.00
#
_symmetry.space_group_name_H-M   'P 1'
#
loop_
_entity.id
_entity.type
_entity.pdbx_description
1 polymer ?
#
loop_
_entity_poly.entity_id
_entity_poly.type
_entity_poly.pdbx_seq_one_letter_code
_entity_poly.pdbx_strand_id
1 'polypeptide(L)'
;MSPGSGEESPLRDIVRSTSSLKIDDLIKNESDIIRILNQQEDLLMDNGRVRNVHHLVDEDNLLREEFDKVLKQFHGNEDNELKIKGNEEDIDDLFDEEEHKKSSTGLLLSCDSEVTPPENFSHVVGEIYRSSFPRTENFAFLQKRLKLKSILVLIPEEYPQENLDFMEKANIKLFQVGMSGNKEPFVNIPSDLLTKALEVVLNPENQPILIHCNRGKHRTGCLIGCIRKLQSWSLTMIFDEYRRFAFPKARALDQQFIEMYDDDKIKSIATQNKWLPLQW
;
A
#
# COMPACT_ATOMS: atom_id res chain seq x y z
N MET A 1 75.10 4.32 -37.43
CA MET A 1 75.54 3.12 -36.68
C MET A 1 74.31 2.30 -36.36
N SER A 2 74.09 1.21 -37.11
CA SER A 2 73.11 0.14 -36.79
C SER A 2 73.66 -0.75 -35.65
N PRO A 3 73.02 -1.83 -35.14
CA PRO A 3 71.74 -2.51 -35.53
C PRO A 3 70.91 -3.11 -34.35
N GLY A 4 69.84 -3.87 -34.64
CA GLY A 4 69.23 -4.90 -33.77
C GLY A 4 67.68 -4.90 -33.78
N SER A 5 66.99 -5.71 -34.60
CA SER A 5 66.65 -7.16 -34.47
C SER A 5 65.35 -7.43 -33.70
N GLY A 6 64.37 -8.12 -34.31
CA GLY A 6 63.25 -8.76 -33.61
C GLY A 6 62.01 -9.02 -34.49
N GLU A 7 61.72 -10.31 -34.72
CA GLU A 7 60.60 -10.88 -35.50
C GLU A 7 59.23 -10.90 -34.76
N GLU A 8 58.19 -11.35 -35.49
CA GLU A 8 56.85 -11.87 -35.08
C GLU A 8 55.78 -10.85 -34.60
N SER A 9 54.45 -10.92 -34.86
CA SER A 9 53.47 -11.76 -35.60
C SER A 9 52.12 -10.96 -35.67
N PRO A 10 51.08 -11.37 -36.44
CA PRO A 10 49.86 -10.55 -36.65
C PRO A 10 48.68 -10.99 -35.78
N LEU A 11 48.25 -10.19 -34.79
CA LEU A 11 47.02 -10.43 -34.02
C LEU A 11 46.49 -9.12 -33.40
N ARG A 12 45.77 -8.30 -34.18
CA ARG A 12 44.90 -7.22 -33.64
C ARG A 12 43.72 -6.95 -34.58
N ASP A 13 42.76 -7.87 -34.60
CA ASP A 13 41.41 -7.64 -35.15
C ASP A 13 40.38 -8.64 -34.56
N ILE A 14 40.20 -8.69 -33.24
CA ILE A 14 39.08 -9.43 -32.61
C ILE A 14 38.66 -8.77 -31.27
N VAL A 15 37.93 -7.64 -31.29
CA VAL A 15 37.25 -7.13 -30.07
C VAL A 15 35.91 -6.42 -30.39
N ARG A 16 35.07 -6.92 -31.31
CA ARG A 16 33.77 -6.26 -31.59
C ARG A 16 32.53 -7.13 -31.85
N SER A 17 32.51 -8.43 -31.53
CA SER A 17 31.29 -9.24 -31.78
C SER A 17 30.83 -10.22 -30.68
N THR A 18 31.24 -10.04 -29.42
CA THR A 18 30.89 -10.99 -28.32
C THR A 18 29.74 -10.54 -27.41
N SER A 19 29.23 -9.31 -27.54
CA SER A 19 28.12 -8.81 -26.69
C SER A 19 26.72 -9.00 -27.28
N SER A 20 26.58 -9.12 -28.60
CA SER A 20 25.27 -9.38 -29.26
C SER A 20 24.81 -10.82 -29.03
N LEU A 21 25.74 -11.78 -29.18
CA LEU A 21 25.43 -13.21 -29.11
C LEU A 21 24.87 -13.63 -27.74
N LYS A 22 25.31 -12.99 -26.66
CA LYS A 22 24.84 -13.31 -25.29
C LYS A 22 23.42 -12.85 -25.00
N ILE A 23 22.95 -11.79 -25.67
CA ILE A 23 21.59 -11.26 -25.47
C ILE A 23 20.62 -12.07 -26.33
N ASP A 24 21.01 -12.40 -27.56
CA ASP A 24 20.21 -13.22 -28.47
C ASP A 24 20.03 -14.66 -27.95
N ASP A 25 21.05 -15.22 -27.28
CA ASP A 25 20.95 -16.53 -26.61
C ASP A 25 20.08 -16.49 -25.34
N LEU A 26 20.02 -15.34 -24.65
CA LEU A 26 19.18 -15.16 -23.46
C LEU A 26 17.69 -15.06 -23.83
N ILE A 27 17.37 -14.37 -24.93
CA ILE A 27 16.00 -14.23 -25.46
C ILE A 27 15.48 -15.57 -26.00
N LYS A 28 16.34 -16.38 -26.64
CA LYS A 28 15.97 -17.75 -27.04
C LYS A 28 15.63 -18.63 -25.84
N ASN A 29 16.46 -18.59 -24.79
CA ASN A 29 16.19 -19.33 -23.56
C ASN A 29 14.88 -18.90 -22.90
N GLU A 30 14.53 -17.61 -22.92
CA GLU A 30 13.27 -17.14 -22.35
C GLU A 30 12.05 -17.71 -23.08
N SER A 31 12.09 -17.77 -24.43
CA SER A 31 11.03 -18.40 -25.21
C SER A 31 10.94 -19.92 -25.01
N ASP A 32 12.07 -20.59 -24.77
CA ASP A 32 12.09 -22.02 -24.45
C ASP A 32 11.63 -22.29 -23.01
N ILE A 33 11.93 -21.40 -22.06
CA ILE A 33 11.44 -21.46 -20.67
C ILE A 33 9.91 -21.25 -20.63
N ILE A 34 9.39 -20.26 -21.35
CA ILE A 34 7.93 -20.04 -21.46
C ILE A 34 7.25 -21.25 -22.14
N ARG A 35 7.90 -21.87 -23.13
CA ARG A 35 7.39 -23.07 -23.80
C ARG A 35 7.41 -24.31 -22.90
N ILE A 36 8.41 -24.45 -22.03
CA ILE A 36 8.50 -25.51 -21.02
C ILE A 36 7.45 -25.28 -19.92
N LEU A 37 7.26 -24.04 -19.45
CA LEU A 37 6.22 -23.69 -18.47
C LEU A 37 4.81 -23.96 -19.02
N ASN A 38 4.54 -23.56 -20.28
CA ASN A 38 3.26 -23.84 -20.93
C ASN A 38 3.06 -25.33 -21.28
N GLN A 39 4.13 -26.13 -21.43
CA GLN A 39 4.02 -27.59 -21.58
C GLN A 39 3.88 -28.33 -20.23
N GLN A 40 4.34 -27.73 -19.13
CA GLN A 40 4.23 -28.31 -17.78
C GLN A 40 2.96 -27.90 -17.04
N GLU A 41 2.20 -26.89 -17.50
CA GLU A 41 0.85 -26.59 -17.00
C GLU A 41 -0.11 -27.79 -17.09
N ASP A 42 0.14 -28.75 -17.99
CA ASP A 42 -0.63 -29.98 -18.13
C ASP A 42 -0.21 -31.13 -17.16
N LEU A 43 0.71 -30.90 -16.21
CA LEU A 43 1.26 -31.99 -15.37
C LEU A 43 1.18 -31.81 -13.85
N LEU A 44 0.30 -30.97 -13.32
CA LEU A 44 -0.07 -31.02 -11.89
C LEU A 44 -1.58 -30.95 -11.69
N MET A 45 -2.31 -31.86 -12.34
CA MET A 45 -3.68 -32.21 -11.98
C MET A 45 -3.68 -33.60 -11.32
N ASP A 46 -3.55 -33.64 -9.99
CA ASP A 46 -3.96 -34.81 -9.21
C ASP A 46 -5.16 -34.43 -8.33
N ASN A 47 -6.30 -35.05 -8.63
CA ASN A 47 -7.54 -35.02 -7.85
C ASN A 47 -8.18 -33.65 -7.55
N GLY A 48 -8.13 -32.68 -8.48
CA GLY A 48 -9.08 -31.57 -8.52
C GLY A 48 -9.03 -30.55 -7.36
N ARG A 49 -7.91 -30.45 -6.65
CA ARG A 49 -7.66 -29.34 -5.69
C ARG A 49 -6.41 -28.57 -6.08
N VAL A 50 -6.59 -27.27 -6.37
CA VAL A 50 -5.49 -26.31 -6.51
C VAL A 50 -4.72 -26.28 -5.19
N ARG A 51 -3.49 -26.80 -5.17
CA ARG A 51 -2.56 -26.63 -4.04
C ARG A 51 -1.61 -25.48 -4.36
N ASN A 52 -1.43 -24.60 -3.39
CA ASN A 52 -0.51 -23.48 -3.49
C ASN A 52 0.92 -24.04 -3.54
N VAL A 53 1.71 -23.66 -4.55
CA VAL A 53 3.09 -24.15 -4.75
C VAL A 53 3.95 -23.92 -3.49
N HIS A 54 3.64 -22.87 -2.74
CA HIS A 54 4.31 -22.56 -1.48
C HIS A 54 4.19 -23.66 -0.42
N HIS A 55 3.05 -24.36 -0.36
CA HIS A 55 2.83 -25.45 0.59
C HIS A 55 3.54 -26.74 0.18
N LEU A 56 3.73 -26.99 -1.12
CA LEU A 56 4.44 -28.18 -1.63
C LEU A 56 5.95 -28.11 -1.37
N VAL A 57 6.53 -26.92 -1.45
CA VAL A 57 7.96 -26.70 -1.16
C VAL A 57 8.25 -26.77 0.35
N ASP A 58 7.29 -26.37 1.20
CA ASP A 58 7.45 -26.46 2.66
C ASP A 58 7.19 -27.87 3.23
N GLU A 59 6.37 -28.69 2.55
CA GLU A 59 6.07 -30.07 2.96
C GLU A 59 7.19 -31.07 2.61
N ASP A 60 7.98 -30.80 1.56
CA ASP A 60 9.04 -31.69 1.10
C ASP A 60 10.43 -31.08 1.33
N ASN A 61 11.17 -31.66 2.28
CA ASN A 61 12.52 -31.22 2.64
C ASN A 61 13.51 -31.25 1.46
N LEU A 62 13.34 -32.15 0.49
CA LEU A 62 14.24 -32.23 -0.67
C LEU A 62 14.03 -31.06 -1.63
N LEU A 63 12.76 -30.72 -1.90
CA LEU A 63 12.40 -29.59 -2.75
C LEU A 63 12.80 -28.26 -2.11
N ARG A 64 12.70 -28.16 -0.78
CA ARG A 64 13.16 -27.00 -0.03
C ARG A 64 14.66 -26.76 -0.16
N GLU A 65 15.46 -27.82 -0.05
CA GLU A 65 16.91 -27.72 -0.21
C GLU A 65 17.34 -27.37 -1.64
N GLU A 66 16.64 -27.90 -2.66
CA GLU A 66 16.89 -27.50 -4.05
C GLU A 66 16.48 -26.05 -4.30
N PHE A 67 15.32 -25.63 -3.78
CA PHE A 67 14.86 -24.24 -3.89
C PHE A 67 15.83 -23.26 -3.22
N ASP A 68 16.33 -23.59 -2.02
CA ASP A 68 17.31 -22.77 -1.31
C ASP A 68 18.67 -22.71 -2.03
N LYS A 69 19.08 -23.79 -2.71
CA LYS A 69 20.29 -23.78 -3.56
C LYS A 69 20.12 -22.87 -4.77
N VAL A 70 18.96 -22.91 -5.41
CA VAL A 70 18.62 -22.05 -6.54
C VAL A 70 18.58 -20.58 -6.08
N LEU A 71 17.93 -20.29 -4.94
CA LEU A 71 17.94 -18.96 -4.33
C LEU A 71 19.36 -18.45 -4.07
N LYS A 72 20.24 -19.28 -3.50
CA LYS A 72 21.66 -18.91 -3.28
C LYS A 72 22.45 -18.69 -4.57
N GLN A 73 22.06 -19.34 -5.65
CA GLN A 73 22.70 -19.16 -6.95
C GLN A 73 22.27 -17.84 -7.63
N PHE A 74 21.05 -17.37 -7.38
CA PHE A 74 20.58 -16.07 -7.87
C PHE A 74 20.97 -14.90 -6.93
N HIS A 75 21.00 -15.14 -5.62
CA HIS A 75 21.45 -14.19 -4.59
C HIS A 75 22.88 -14.54 -4.16
N GLY A 76 23.87 -14.22 -4.99
CA GLY A 76 25.27 -14.49 -4.65
C GLY A 76 25.69 -13.83 -3.33
N ASN A 77 26.24 -14.63 -2.40
CA ASN A 77 26.99 -14.28 -1.18
C ASN A 77 26.79 -12.86 -0.59
N GLU A 78 25.57 -12.55 -0.13
CA GLU A 78 25.30 -11.46 0.82
C GLU A 78 24.67 -12.02 2.11
N ASP A 79 25.33 -12.99 2.73
CA ASP A 79 24.95 -13.50 4.05
C ASP A 79 25.61 -12.64 5.16
N ASN A 80 25.05 -11.46 5.43
CA ASN A 80 24.87 -10.88 6.78
C ASN A 80 24.25 -9.47 6.73
N GLU A 81 22.98 -9.35 6.32
CA GLU A 81 22.09 -8.24 6.76
C GLU A 81 20.60 -8.45 6.42
N LEU A 82 20.14 -9.69 6.18
CA LEU A 82 18.75 -10.02 5.87
C LEU A 82 17.95 -10.47 7.10
N LYS A 83 18.07 -9.72 8.20
CA LYS A 83 17.03 -9.65 9.23
C LYS A 83 16.60 -8.18 9.33
N ILE A 84 15.38 -7.91 8.85
CA ILE A 84 14.71 -6.60 8.81
C ILE A 84 15.16 -5.69 7.66
N LYS A 85 14.81 -6.07 6.43
CA LYS A 85 14.47 -5.09 5.38
C LYS A 85 13.15 -5.54 4.76
N GLY A 86 12.04 -5.23 5.41
CA GLY A 86 10.80 -5.01 4.67
C GLY A 86 11.04 -3.85 3.70
N ASN A 87 10.40 -3.85 2.53
CA ASN A 87 10.52 -2.73 1.61
C ASN A 87 10.21 -1.42 2.37
N GLU A 88 10.94 -0.33 2.11
CA GLU A 88 10.71 0.96 2.80
C GLU A 88 9.26 1.45 2.69
N GLU A 89 8.55 0.98 1.66
CA GLU A 89 7.13 1.23 1.45
C GLU A 89 6.24 0.61 2.53
N ASP A 90 6.64 -0.53 3.11
CA ASP A 90 5.83 -1.35 4.01
C ASP A 90 5.74 -0.83 5.44
N ILE A 91 6.67 0.04 5.83
CA ILE A 91 6.76 0.61 7.18
C ILE A 91 5.47 1.36 7.55
N ASP A 92 4.84 2.01 6.58
CA ASP A 92 3.64 2.83 6.80
C ASP A 92 2.38 1.97 6.99
N ASP A 93 2.45 0.67 6.68
CA ASP A 93 1.29 -0.23 6.74
C ASP A 93 1.12 -0.90 8.10
N LEU A 94 2.19 -1.06 8.87
CA LEU A 94 2.16 -1.60 10.22
C LEU A 94 1.93 -0.48 11.23
N PHE A 95 1.07 -0.72 12.21
CA PHE A 95 0.93 0.18 13.35
C PHE A 95 2.06 -0.06 14.35
N ASP A 96 2.84 0.99 14.67
CA ASP A 96 3.90 0.93 15.67
C ASP A 96 3.43 1.59 16.98
N GLU A 97 3.15 0.75 17.97
CA GLU A 97 2.74 1.19 19.31
C GLU A 97 3.83 1.98 20.05
N GLU A 98 5.11 1.62 19.89
CA GLU A 98 6.19 2.27 20.60
C GLU A 98 6.46 3.66 20.04
N GLU A 99 6.43 3.83 18.72
CA GLU A 99 6.53 5.15 18.08
C GLU A 99 5.38 6.06 18.54
N HIS A 100 4.16 5.53 18.58
CA HIS A 100 2.97 6.26 19.01
C HIS A 100 3.11 6.75 20.46
N LYS A 101 3.53 5.87 21.38
CA LYS A 101 3.77 6.19 22.81
C LYS A 101 4.94 7.17 23.02
N LYS A 102 6.05 7.00 22.29
CA LYS A 102 7.23 7.91 22.40
C LYS A 102 6.84 9.33 21.99
N SER A 103 6.07 9.49 20.92
CA SER A 103 5.63 10.81 20.50
C SER A 103 4.58 11.43 21.41
N SER A 104 3.67 10.64 22.00
CA SER A 104 2.65 11.17 22.92
C SER A 104 3.25 11.64 24.25
N THR A 105 4.32 11.00 24.72
CA THR A 105 4.95 11.31 26.01
C THR A 105 5.79 12.60 25.97
N GLY A 106 6.37 12.95 24.82
CA GLY A 106 7.32 14.07 24.68
C GLY A 106 6.71 15.48 24.77
N LEU A 107 5.38 15.62 24.74
CA LEU A 107 4.69 16.91 24.50
C LEU A 107 3.69 17.31 25.58
N LEU A 108 3.67 16.62 26.73
CA LEU A 108 2.78 16.94 27.87
C LEU A 108 3.26 18.19 28.64
N LEU A 109 3.26 19.37 28.01
CA LEU A 109 3.39 20.67 28.67
C LEU A 109 2.89 21.81 27.76
N SER A 110 1.59 22.12 27.86
CA SER A 110 1.11 23.52 27.87
C SER A 110 -0.36 23.56 28.28
N CYS A 111 -0.68 24.49 29.18
CA CYS A 111 -2.04 24.83 29.57
C CYS A 111 -2.44 26.10 28.81
N ASP A 112 -3.63 26.04 28.21
CA ASP A 112 -4.36 27.06 27.43
C ASP A 112 -3.99 27.29 25.93
N SER A 113 -4.88 26.74 25.09
CA SER A 113 -5.44 27.28 23.84
C SER A 113 -4.77 27.02 22.48
N GLU A 114 -3.67 26.28 22.40
CA GLU A 114 -3.17 25.80 21.10
C GLU A 114 -3.71 24.39 20.83
N VAL A 115 -4.42 24.23 19.71
CA VAL A 115 -5.00 22.95 19.30
C VAL A 115 -4.33 22.48 18.04
N THR A 116 -3.66 21.34 18.10
CA THR A 116 -2.87 20.80 16.99
C THR A 116 -3.71 19.78 16.21
N PRO A 117 -3.95 20.00 14.90
CA PRO A 117 -4.55 18.97 14.07
C PRO A 117 -3.59 17.77 13.95
N PRO A 118 -4.11 16.55 13.73
CA PRO A 118 -3.24 15.41 13.42
C PRO A 118 -2.44 15.68 12.14
N GLU A 119 -1.33 14.97 11.98
CA GLU A 119 -0.54 15.06 10.75
C GLU A 119 -1.40 14.67 9.54
N ASN A 120 -1.09 15.24 8.37
CA ASN A 120 -1.80 14.97 7.12
C ASN A 120 -3.32 15.25 7.19
N PHE A 121 -3.76 16.08 8.15
CA PHE A 121 -5.14 16.47 8.31
C PHE A 121 -5.61 17.38 7.17
N SER A 122 -6.78 17.09 6.60
CA SER A 122 -7.44 17.97 5.63
C SER A 122 -8.94 17.76 5.64
N HIS A 123 -9.68 18.82 5.28
CA HIS A 123 -11.06 18.69 4.85
C HIS A 123 -11.14 17.98 3.49
N VAL A 124 -12.17 17.16 3.29
CA VAL A 124 -12.40 16.45 2.02
C VAL A 124 -13.61 17.06 1.30
N VAL A 125 -14.80 16.96 1.89
CA VAL A 125 -16.06 17.50 1.35
C VAL A 125 -17.09 17.56 2.48
N GLY A 126 -17.90 18.61 2.54
CA GLY A 126 -18.97 18.76 3.53
C GLY A 126 -18.46 18.63 4.96
N GLU A 127 -18.84 17.57 5.66
CA GLU A 127 -18.38 17.26 7.02
C GLU A 127 -17.50 15.99 7.08
N ILE A 128 -16.85 15.65 5.97
CA ILE A 128 -15.90 14.54 5.84
C ILE A 128 -14.47 15.08 5.90
N TYR A 129 -13.67 14.50 6.80
CA TYR A 129 -12.28 14.88 7.02
C TYR A 129 -11.34 13.69 6.83
N ARG A 130 -10.06 13.96 6.56
CA ARG A 130 -8.98 12.97 6.50
C ARG A 130 -7.87 13.31 7.47
N SER A 131 -7.13 12.32 7.96
CA SER A 131 -5.87 12.53 8.68
C SER A 131 -4.97 11.29 8.70
N SER A 132 -3.77 11.44 9.27
CA SER A 132 -3.01 10.34 9.85
C SER A 132 -3.63 9.85 11.17
N PHE A 133 -3.00 8.86 11.79
CA PHE A 133 -3.43 8.29 13.06
C PHE A 133 -3.45 9.35 14.18
N PRO A 134 -4.62 9.63 14.79
CA PRO A 134 -4.71 10.62 15.86
C PRO A 134 -3.88 10.25 17.10
N ARG A 135 -3.19 11.25 17.67
CA ARG A 135 -2.48 11.16 18.93
C ARG A 135 -3.20 11.96 20.01
N THR A 136 -2.82 11.73 21.27
CA THR A 136 -3.45 12.33 22.46
C THR A 136 -3.46 13.86 22.42
N GLU A 137 -2.43 14.47 21.85
CA GLU A 137 -2.35 15.92 21.60
C GLU A 137 -3.43 16.46 20.65
N ASN A 138 -3.90 15.64 19.71
CA ASN A 138 -4.88 16.05 18.71
C ASN A 138 -6.33 15.92 19.22
N PHE A 139 -6.56 15.22 20.32
CA PHE A 139 -7.90 14.95 20.85
C PHE A 139 -8.69 16.23 21.14
N ALA A 140 -8.02 17.27 21.65
CA ALA A 140 -8.65 18.57 21.86
C ALA A 140 -9.15 19.19 20.53
N PHE A 141 -8.41 19.02 19.43
CA PHE A 141 -8.79 19.54 18.12
C PHE A 141 -9.99 18.77 17.55
N LEU A 142 -9.93 17.44 17.61
CA LEU A 142 -11.00 16.56 17.13
C LEU A 142 -12.32 16.79 17.86
N GLN A 143 -12.28 16.94 19.19
CA GLN A 143 -13.49 17.15 19.98
C GLN A 143 -14.01 18.58 19.93
N LYS A 144 -13.14 19.59 20.16
CA LYS A 144 -13.59 20.98 20.35
C LYS A 144 -13.79 21.73 19.04
N ARG A 145 -12.97 21.46 18.02
CA ARG A 145 -13.00 22.20 16.74
C ARG A 145 -13.87 21.50 15.71
N LEU A 146 -13.60 20.22 15.44
CA LEU A 146 -14.36 19.45 14.46
C LEU A 146 -15.69 18.94 14.98
N LYS A 147 -15.81 18.73 16.30
CA LYS A 147 -17.00 18.16 16.95
C LYS A 147 -17.42 16.86 16.29
N LEU A 148 -16.44 15.97 16.11
CA LEU A 148 -16.64 14.70 15.43
C LEU A 148 -17.75 13.89 16.10
N LYS A 149 -18.56 13.25 15.26
CA LYS A 149 -19.58 12.28 15.68
C LYS A 149 -19.09 10.86 15.49
N SER A 150 -18.28 10.63 14.46
CA SER A 150 -17.71 9.31 14.21
C SER A 150 -16.31 9.35 13.62
N ILE A 151 -15.60 8.24 13.73
CA ILE A 151 -14.28 8.01 13.15
C ILE A 151 -14.32 6.70 12.35
N LEU A 152 -13.83 6.73 11.12
CA LEU A 152 -13.60 5.55 10.30
C LEU A 152 -12.11 5.24 10.26
N VAL A 153 -11.73 4.11 10.85
CA VAL A 153 -10.37 3.57 10.79
C VAL A 153 -10.27 2.46 9.73
N LEU A 154 -9.24 2.56 8.89
CA LEU A 154 -9.01 1.65 7.75
C LEU A 154 -7.97 0.56 8.02
N ILE A 155 -7.53 0.41 9.26
CA ILE A 155 -6.48 -0.54 9.66
C ILE A 155 -7.11 -1.80 10.28
N PRO A 156 -6.61 -3.00 9.96
CA PRO A 156 -7.13 -4.24 10.56
C PRO A 156 -6.70 -4.45 12.01
N GLU A 157 -5.63 -3.78 12.46
CA GLU A 157 -5.10 -3.90 13.82
C GLU A 157 -6.08 -3.36 14.88
N GLU A 158 -5.91 -3.82 16.12
CA GLU A 158 -6.70 -3.33 17.24
C GLU A 158 -6.39 -1.87 17.55
N TYR A 159 -7.41 -1.11 17.91
CA TYR A 159 -7.26 0.31 18.21
C TYR A 159 -6.67 0.49 19.62
N PRO A 160 -5.71 1.42 19.82
CA PRO A 160 -5.13 1.70 21.12
C PRO A 160 -6.18 2.11 22.15
N GLN A 161 -6.05 1.58 23.38
CA GLN A 161 -7.00 1.83 24.47
C GLN A 161 -7.10 3.32 24.83
N GLU A 162 -6.01 4.08 24.79
CA GLU A 162 -6.03 5.52 25.04
C GLU A 162 -6.98 6.28 24.10
N ASN A 163 -6.99 5.88 22.83
CA ASN A 163 -7.87 6.48 21.84
C ASN A 163 -9.32 5.99 22.01
N LEU A 164 -9.53 4.72 22.36
CA LEU A 164 -10.86 4.17 22.66
C LEU A 164 -11.51 4.90 23.85
N ASP A 165 -10.78 5.10 24.94
CA ASP A 165 -11.22 5.84 26.12
C ASP A 165 -11.62 7.27 25.78
N PHE A 166 -10.84 7.93 24.91
CA PHE A 166 -11.17 9.27 24.44
C PHE A 166 -12.47 9.29 23.63
N MET A 167 -12.64 8.33 22.72
CA MET A 167 -13.85 8.23 21.90
C MET A 167 -15.09 7.95 22.75
N GLU A 168 -14.99 7.09 23.77
CA GLU A 168 -16.09 6.84 24.70
C GLU A 168 -16.46 8.11 25.48
N LYS A 169 -15.47 8.82 26.04
CA LYS A 169 -15.70 10.08 26.77
C LYS A 169 -16.26 11.19 25.88
N ALA A 170 -15.85 11.23 24.62
CA ALA A 170 -16.30 12.23 23.65
C ALA A 170 -17.60 11.82 22.92
N ASN A 171 -18.15 10.63 23.19
CA ASN A 171 -19.30 10.03 22.51
C ASN A 171 -19.12 9.96 20.98
N ILE A 172 -17.91 9.58 20.55
CA ILE A 172 -17.53 9.39 19.15
C ILE A 172 -17.68 7.92 18.79
N LYS A 173 -18.44 7.62 17.74
CA LYS A 173 -18.61 6.25 17.25
C LYS A 173 -17.42 5.82 16.39
N LEU A 174 -16.78 4.70 16.74
CA LEU A 174 -15.73 4.10 15.90
C LEU A 174 -16.35 3.12 14.89
N PHE A 175 -15.98 3.28 13.62
CA PHE A 175 -16.20 2.31 12.57
C PHE A 175 -14.84 1.77 12.11
N GLN A 176 -14.69 0.45 12.06
CA GLN A 176 -13.47 -0.20 11.61
C GLN A 176 -13.73 -1.00 10.35
N VAL A 177 -12.97 -0.70 9.30
CA VAL A 177 -12.94 -1.45 8.04
C VAL A 177 -11.49 -1.78 7.74
N GLY A 178 -11.02 -2.92 8.25
CA GLY A 178 -9.63 -3.33 8.12
C GLY A 178 -9.27 -3.65 6.67
N MET A 179 -8.49 -2.78 6.03
CA MET A 179 -7.97 -3.01 4.68
C MET A 179 -6.50 -3.44 4.77
N SER A 180 -6.16 -4.55 4.13
CA SER A 180 -4.76 -4.88 3.80
C SER A 180 -4.22 -3.82 2.83
N GLY A 181 -3.01 -3.31 3.05
CA GLY A 181 -2.40 -2.33 2.13
C GLY A 181 -2.22 -2.90 0.72
N ASN A 182 -2.30 -2.06 -0.31
CA ASN A 182 -1.95 -2.46 -1.68
C ASN A 182 -0.43 -2.65 -1.76
N LYS A 183 0.04 -3.87 -1.95
CA LYS A 183 1.46 -4.23 -2.01
C LYS A 183 1.73 -5.20 -3.15
N GLU A 184 2.80 -4.93 -3.89
CA GLU A 184 3.36 -5.92 -4.80
C GLU A 184 3.87 -7.13 -3.99
N PRO A 185 3.78 -8.36 -4.53
CA PRO A 185 3.28 -8.69 -5.87
C PRO A 185 1.78 -9.02 -5.95
N PHE A 186 1.05 -9.23 -4.83
CA PHE A 186 -0.32 -9.79 -4.89
C PHE A 186 -1.32 -9.29 -3.82
N VAL A 187 -1.01 -8.23 -3.05
CA VAL A 187 -1.95 -7.71 -2.04
C VAL A 187 -2.75 -6.56 -2.62
N ASN A 188 -4.05 -6.77 -2.81
CA ASN A 188 -4.99 -5.74 -3.25
C ASN A 188 -6.06 -5.47 -2.19
N ILE A 189 -6.46 -4.21 -2.06
CA ILE A 189 -7.64 -3.81 -1.30
C ILE A 189 -8.86 -4.35 -2.03
N PRO A 190 -9.70 -5.19 -1.40
CA PRO A 190 -10.92 -5.68 -2.03
C PRO A 190 -11.96 -4.55 -2.16
N SER A 191 -12.56 -4.41 -3.34
CA SER A 191 -13.57 -3.38 -3.66
C SER A 191 -14.80 -3.41 -2.75
N ASP A 192 -15.14 -4.58 -2.19
CA ASP A 192 -16.26 -4.73 -1.25
C ASP A 192 -16.02 -4.00 0.07
N LEU A 193 -14.79 -4.05 0.61
CA LEU A 193 -14.44 -3.31 1.82
C LEU A 193 -14.49 -1.81 1.57
N LEU A 194 -14.03 -1.38 0.39
CA LEU A 194 -14.11 0.02 0.00
C LEU A 194 -15.57 0.50 -0.09
N THR A 195 -16.44 -0.31 -0.70
CA THR A 195 -17.87 -0.02 -0.81
C THR A 195 -18.52 0.10 0.57
N LYS A 196 -18.18 -0.79 1.50
CA LYS A 196 -18.63 -0.72 2.89
C LYS A 196 -18.14 0.55 3.59
N ALA A 197 -16.88 0.91 3.41
CA ALA A 197 -16.31 2.14 3.95
C ALA A 197 -17.02 3.39 3.37
N LEU A 198 -17.27 3.41 2.05
CA LEU A 198 -18.00 4.48 1.37
C LEU A 198 -19.42 4.63 1.92
N GLU A 199 -20.14 3.53 2.16
CA GLU A 199 -21.48 3.56 2.73
C GLU A 199 -21.50 4.21 4.12
N VAL A 200 -20.50 3.93 4.96
CA VAL A 200 -20.38 4.56 6.29
C VAL A 200 -20.13 6.06 6.20
N VAL A 201 -19.20 6.51 5.34
CA VAL A 201 -18.81 7.94 5.26
C VAL A 201 -19.84 8.80 4.55
N LEU A 202 -20.56 8.23 3.57
CA LEU A 202 -21.57 8.96 2.79
C LEU A 202 -22.87 9.14 3.58
N ASN A 203 -23.13 8.32 4.60
CA ASN A 203 -24.30 8.49 5.45
C ASN A 203 -24.18 9.79 6.28
N PRO A 204 -25.06 10.79 6.08
CA PRO A 204 -25.04 12.05 6.82
C PRO A 204 -25.25 11.88 8.32
N GLU A 205 -25.88 10.79 8.77
CA GLU A 205 -26.08 10.51 10.19
C GLU A 205 -24.77 10.23 10.93
N ASN A 206 -23.71 9.84 10.23
CA ASN A 206 -22.40 9.59 10.82
C ASN A 206 -21.50 10.85 10.82
N GLN A 207 -21.90 11.91 10.11
CA GLN A 207 -21.12 13.13 9.97
C GLN A 207 -21.35 14.07 11.17
N PRO A 208 -20.35 14.87 11.60
CA PRO A 208 -18.98 14.97 11.07
C PRO A 208 -18.11 13.74 11.30
N ILE A 209 -17.42 13.27 10.25
CA ILE A 209 -16.65 12.02 10.25
C ILE A 209 -15.18 12.23 9.87
N LEU A 210 -14.28 11.57 10.60
CA LEU A 210 -12.86 11.54 10.29
C LEU A 210 -12.45 10.18 9.72
N ILE A 211 -11.80 10.19 8.56
CA ILE A 211 -11.23 9.00 7.93
C ILE A 211 -9.72 8.98 8.19
N HIS A 212 -9.20 7.89 8.75
CA HIS A 212 -7.76 7.73 8.90
C HIS A 212 -7.28 6.29 8.74
N CYS A 213 -5.99 6.16 8.45
CA CYS A 213 -5.24 4.90 8.58
C CYS A 213 -4.04 5.16 9.51
N ASN A 214 -2.87 4.57 9.25
CA ASN A 214 -1.66 4.90 10.00
C ASN A 214 -1.15 6.31 9.64
N ARG A 215 -0.80 6.54 8.37
CA ARG A 215 -0.25 7.84 7.92
C ARG A 215 -1.22 8.70 7.10
N GLY A 216 -2.43 8.21 6.86
CA GLY A 216 -3.43 8.91 6.07
C GLY A 216 -3.08 9.01 4.57
N LYS A 217 -2.20 8.13 4.07
CA LYS A 217 -1.65 8.18 2.70
C LYS A 217 -2.34 7.20 1.75
N HIS A 218 -2.00 5.91 1.83
CA HIS A 218 -2.43 4.86 0.88
C HIS A 218 -3.91 4.51 1.00
N ARG A 219 -4.30 3.78 2.06
CA ARG A 219 -5.70 3.34 2.32
C ARG A 219 -6.69 4.50 2.33
N THR A 220 -6.37 5.56 3.08
CA THR A 220 -7.20 6.78 3.14
C THR A 220 -7.24 7.49 1.80
N GLY A 221 -6.13 7.55 1.06
CA GLY A 221 -6.06 8.14 -0.27
C GLY A 221 -6.91 7.39 -1.30
N CYS A 222 -6.89 6.07 -1.30
CA CYS A 222 -7.75 5.24 -2.16
C CYS A 222 -9.24 5.50 -1.91
N LEU A 223 -9.65 5.51 -0.64
CA LEU A 223 -11.04 5.78 -0.27
C LEU A 223 -11.48 7.18 -0.73
N ILE A 224 -10.65 8.19 -0.46
CA ILE A 224 -10.96 9.58 -0.85
C ILE A 224 -10.96 9.73 -2.37
N GLY A 225 -10.04 9.09 -3.09
CA GLY A 225 -10.05 9.08 -4.54
C GLY A 225 -11.36 8.53 -5.11
N CYS A 226 -11.93 7.51 -4.49
CA CYS A 226 -13.23 6.98 -4.87
C CYS A 226 -14.39 7.91 -4.50
N ILE A 227 -14.31 8.64 -3.38
CA ILE A 227 -15.26 9.73 -3.08
C ILE A 227 -15.19 10.79 -4.19
N ARG A 228 -14.00 11.17 -4.65
CA ARG A 228 -13.85 12.14 -5.76
C ARG A 228 -14.40 11.61 -7.08
N LYS A 229 -14.27 10.31 -7.36
CA LYS A 229 -14.94 9.66 -8.51
C LYS A 229 -16.46 9.83 -8.44
N LEU A 230 -17.07 9.65 -7.26
CA LEU A 230 -18.51 9.90 -7.05
C LEU A 230 -18.91 11.36 -7.28
N GLN A 231 -18.00 12.30 -7.00
CA GLN A 231 -18.18 13.72 -7.32
C GLN A 231 -17.95 14.05 -8.80
N SER A 232 -17.70 13.05 -9.65
CA SER A 232 -17.42 13.21 -11.08
C SER A 232 -16.19 14.10 -11.36
N TRP A 233 -15.17 14.03 -10.50
CA TRP A 233 -13.88 14.68 -10.75
C TRP A 233 -13.10 13.96 -11.87
N SER A 234 -12.26 14.70 -12.59
CA SER A 234 -11.33 14.09 -13.55
C SER A 234 -10.26 13.26 -12.84
N LEU A 235 -9.89 12.11 -13.40
CA LEU A 235 -8.82 11.25 -12.85
C LEU A 235 -7.51 12.02 -12.63
N THR A 236 -7.20 13.00 -13.49
CA THR A 236 -6.03 13.88 -13.34
C THR A 236 -6.02 14.61 -11.99
N MET A 237 -7.16 15.21 -11.60
CA MET A 237 -7.26 15.93 -10.32
C MET A 237 -7.31 14.98 -9.13
N ILE A 238 -7.89 13.80 -9.32
CA ILE A 238 -7.94 12.76 -8.28
C ILE A 238 -6.53 12.26 -7.95
N PHE A 239 -5.74 11.96 -8.98
CA PHE A 239 -4.36 11.50 -8.81
C PHE A 239 -3.44 12.60 -8.28
N ASP A 240 -3.64 13.85 -8.69
CA ASP A 240 -2.92 14.99 -8.13
C ASP A 240 -3.19 15.14 -6.62
N GLU A 241 -4.46 15.11 -6.20
CA GLU A 241 -4.83 15.15 -4.78
C GLU A 241 -4.22 13.97 -4.02
N TYR A 242 -4.32 12.75 -4.56
CA TYR A 242 -3.72 11.56 -3.95
C TYR A 242 -2.20 11.74 -3.76
N ARG A 243 -1.46 12.12 -4.81
CA ARG A 243 -0.01 12.28 -4.75
C ARG A 243 0.41 13.37 -3.77
N ARG A 244 -0.34 14.47 -3.69
CA ARG A 244 -0.10 15.55 -2.73
C ARG A 244 -0.11 15.06 -1.29
N PHE A 245 -1.07 14.21 -0.93
CA PHE A 245 -1.17 13.66 0.44
C PHE A 245 -0.31 12.41 0.67
N ALA A 246 0.03 11.67 -0.39
CA ALA A 246 0.84 10.46 -0.31
C ALA A 246 2.36 10.73 -0.41
N PHE A 247 2.77 11.94 -0.80
CA PHE A 247 4.19 12.30 -0.89
C PHE A 247 4.93 12.03 0.43
N PRO A 248 6.18 11.52 0.39
CA PRO A 248 6.96 11.11 -0.78
C PRO A 248 6.68 9.68 -1.28
N LYS A 249 5.83 8.92 -0.60
CA LYS A 249 5.61 7.47 -0.83
C LYS A 249 4.32 7.21 -1.63
N ALA A 250 4.11 7.92 -2.74
CA ALA A 250 2.93 7.70 -3.57
C ALA A 250 3.05 6.37 -4.34
N ARG A 251 2.03 5.49 -4.25
CA ARG A 251 2.01 4.19 -4.93
C ARG A 251 1.21 4.27 -6.23
N ALA A 252 1.70 3.63 -7.29
CA ALA A 252 0.99 3.54 -8.56
C ALA A 252 -0.24 2.62 -8.46
N LEU A 253 -0.14 1.52 -7.70
CA LEU A 253 -1.23 0.56 -7.48
C LEU A 253 -2.48 1.20 -6.87
N ASP A 254 -2.30 2.17 -5.97
CA ASP A 254 -3.42 2.91 -5.37
C ASP A 254 -4.18 3.74 -6.42
N GLN A 255 -3.46 4.36 -7.36
CA GLN A 255 -4.06 5.14 -8.45
C GLN A 255 -4.78 4.24 -9.44
N GLN A 256 -4.17 3.11 -9.80
CA GLN A 256 -4.78 2.09 -10.65
C GLN A 256 -6.05 1.53 -9.98
N PHE A 257 -6.02 1.28 -8.68
CA PHE A 257 -7.18 0.84 -7.92
C PHE A 257 -8.32 1.87 -7.97
N ILE A 258 -8.01 3.16 -7.76
CA ILE A 258 -9.01 4.22 -7.89
C ILE A 258 -9.62 4.22 -9.31
N GLU A 259 -8.79 4.11 -10.35
CA GLU A 259 -9.25 4.07 -11.74
C GLU A 259 -10.20 2.90 -12.01
N MET A 260 -9.81 1.69 -11.61
CA MET A 260 -10.53 0.44 -11.88
C MET A 260 -11.73 0.20 -10.95
N TYR A 261 -11.88 0.95 -9.85
CA TYR A 261 -13.01 0.79 -8.94
C TYR A 261 -14.35 1.08 -9.65
N ASP A 262 -15.22 0.07 -9.68
CA ASP A 262 -16.59 0.18 -10.14
C ASP A 262 -17.48 0.81 -9.05
N ASP A 263 -17.99 2.00 -9.34
CA ASP A 263 -18.78 2.80 -8.42
C ASP A 263 -20.30 2.67 -8.63
N ASP A 264 -20.78 1.78 -9.51
CA ASP A 264 -22.20 1.62 -9.82
C ASP A 264 -23.03 1.16 -8.61
N LYS A 265 -22.47 0.23 -7.82
CA LYS A 265 -23.13 -0.30 -6.60
C LYS A 265 -23.35 0.81 -5.57
N ILE A 266 -22.30 1.60 -5.30
CA ILE A 266 -22.37 2.66 -4.30
C ILE A 266 -23.19 3.86 -4.81
N LYS A 267 -23.14 4.19 -6.11
CA LYS A 267 -24.01 5.21 -6.72
C LYS A 267 -25.48 4.85 -6.58
N SER A 268 -25.83 3.58 -6.80
CA SER A 268 -27.21 3.10 -6.64
C SER A 268 -27.72 3.29 -5.22
N ILE A 269 -26.93 2.89 -4.21
CA ILE A 269 -27.27 3.07 -2.79
C ILE A 269 -27.36 4.56 -2.43
N ALA A 270 -26.39 5.36 -2.85
CA ALA A 270 -26.34 6.79 -2.55
C ALA A 270 -27.49 7.56 -3.21
N THR A 271 -27.95 7.13 -4.39
CA THR A 271 -29.11 7.71 -5.07
C THR A 271 -30.42 7.33 -4.36
N GLN A 272 -30.57 6.07 -3.95
CA GLN A 272 -31.74 5.61 -3.18
C GLN A 272 -31.90 6.39 -1.86
N ASN A 273 -30.79 6.63 -1.17
CA ASN A 273 -30.77 7.34 0.11
C ASN A 273 -30.65 8.87 -0.03
N LYS A 274 -30.62 9.41 -1.27
CA LYS A 274 -30.48 10.84 -1.57
C LYS A 274 -29.22 11.49 -0.96
N TRP A 275 -28.12 10.75 -0.93
CA TRP A 275 -26.81 11.25 -0.47
C TRP A 275 -26.06 12.04 -1.56
N LEU A 276 -26.40 11.82 -2.84
CA LEU A 276 -25.83 12.57 -3.96
C LEU A 276 -26.77 13.72 -4.41
N PRO A 277 -26.23 14.87 -4.85
CA PRO A 277 -24.81 15.21 -4.90
C PRO A 277 -24.24 15.59 -3.53
N LEU A 278 -22.96 15.29 -3.30
CA LEU A 278 -22.25 15.67 -2.07
C LEU A 278 -22.13 17.20 -1.97
N GLN A 279 -22.61 17.75 -0.85
CA GLN A 279 -22.59 19.18 -0.58
C GLN A 279 -21.25 19.61 0.04
N TRP A 280 -20.82 20.83 -0.28
CA TRP A 280 -19.61 21.46 0.25
C TRP A 280 -19.91 22.37 1.42
#